data_AF-A0A565BMD2-F1
#
_entry.id   AF-A0A565BMD2-F1
#
_cell.length_a   1.000
_cell.length_b   1.000
_cell.length_c   1.000
_cell.angle_alpha   90.00
_cell.angle_beta   90.00
_cell.angle_gamma   90.00
#
_symmetry.space_group_name_H-M   'P 1'
#
loop_
_entity.id
_entity.type
_entity.pdbx_description
1 polymer ?
#
loop_
_entity_poly.entity_id
_entity_poly.type
_entity_poly.pdbx_seq_one_letter_code
_entity_poly.pdbx_strand_id
1 'polypeptide(L)'
;MGLAGLEELYDCTEEFLKMGSTQRVMSSNGSEFMEEMLDGSLRLMHVCSVSKDLMVETHEHVRGVQSYVRRKRGGDQLDVAVLGYVGFRKNMRKEAKKLLASLKKIDGGSNLYDNDHKDEHLVVVIEVMRRVVSVSVMVFKSFLEFLSGRQSNIKSKLASVLKKKKDHHEATKNELETLNSAICQDFFSRDEL
;
A
#
# COMPACT_ATOMS: atom_id res chain seq x y z
N MET A 1 7.98 2.56 -11.05
CA MET A 1 6.98 3.59 -10.76
C MET A 1 6.42 3.33 -9.38
N GLY A 2 6.35 4.35 -8.51
CA GLY A 2 5.75 4.25 -7.17
C GLY A 2 4.39 4.95 -7.12
N LEU A 3 3.85 5.19 -5.92
CA LEU A 3 2.55 5.88 -5.75
C LEU A 3 2.53 7.30 -6.34
N ALA A 4 3.63 8.05 -6.25
CA ALA A 4 3.72 9.39 -6.85
C ALA A 4 3.62 9.36 -8.38
N GLY A 5 4.30 8.41 -9.04
CA GLY A 5 4.16 8.24 -10.49
C GLY A 5 2.79 7.73 -10.91
N LEU A 6 2.02 7.14 -9.98
CA LEU A 6 0.64 6.73 -10.24
C LEU A 6 -0.30 7.95 -10.27
N GLU A 7 -0.05 8.97 -9.45
CA GLU A 7 -0.76 10.26 -9.50
C GLU A 7 -0.57 10.93 -10.87
N GLU A 8 0.67 11.08 -11.32
CA GLU A 8 0.98 11.62 -12.66
C GLU A 8 0.32 10.82 -13.80
N LEU A 9 0.26 9.48 -13.68
CA LEU A 9 -0.42 8.63 -14.65
C LEU A 9 -1.92 8.90 -14.68
N TYR A 10 -2.56 9.08 -13.52
CA TYR A 10 -3.99 9.35 -13.45
C TYR A 10 -4.33 10.76 -13.93
N ASP A 11 -3.48 11.75 -13.70
CA ASP A 11 -3.63 13.09 -14.27
C ASP A 11 -3.58 13.04 -15.81
N CYS A 12 -2.58 12.35 -16.38
CA CYS A 12 -2.51 12.11 -17.83
C CYS A 12 -3.74 11.36 -18.36
N THR A 13 -4.23 10.37 -17.61
CA THR A 13 -5.41 9.58 -17.99
C THR A 13 -6.67 10.44 -17.97
N GLU A 14 -6.81 11.34 -17.00
CA GLU A 14 -7.92 12.27 -16.92
C GLU A 14 -7.94 13.22 -18.14
N GLU A 15 -6.79 13.79 -18.51
CA GLU A 15 -6.66 14.61 -19.71
C GLU A 15 -7.02 13.83 -20.98
N PHE A 16 -6.52 12.59 -21.12
CA PHE A 16 -6.84 11.70 -22.23
C PHE A 16 -8.35 11.40 -22.36
N LEU A 17 -9.02 11.15 -21.24
CA LEU A 17 -10.47 10.88 -21.19
C LEU A 17 -11.31 12.13 -21.47
N LYS A 18 -10.79 13.33 -21.20
CA LYS A 18 -11.45 14.61 -21.50
C LYS A 18 -11.36 14.99 -22.99
N MET A 19 -10.51 14.33 -23.79
CA MET A 19 -10.41 14.61 -25.22
C MET A 19 -11.74 14.29 -25.93
N GLY A 20 -12.20 15.20 -26.79
CA GLY A 20 -13.48 15.04 -27.50
C GLY A 20 -13.55 13.81 -28.41
N SER A 21 -12.41 13.37 -28.97
CA SER A 21 -12.32 12.13 -29.76
C SER A 21 -12.55 10.89 -28.89
N THR A 22 -11.91 10.84 -27.71
CA THR A 22 -12.07 9.77 -26.73
C THR A 22 -13.51 9.70 -26.22
N GLN A 23 -14.09 10.83 -25.81
CA GLN A 23 -15.48 10.86 -25.34
C GLN A 23 -16.47 10.42 -26.42
N ARG A 24 -16.26 10.83 -27.67
CA ARG A 24 -17.15 10.46 -28.78
C ARG A 24 -17.17 8.95 -29.00
N VAL A 25 -16.00 8.32 -29.09
CA VAL A 25 -15.91 6.88 -29.37
C VAL A 25 -16.39 6.03 -28.19
N MET A 26 -16.14 6.49 -26.96
CA MET A 26 -16.64 5.83 -25.75
C MET A 26 -18.16 5.94 -25.61
N SER A 27 -18.77 7.05 -26.04
CA SER A 27 -20.23 7.24 -25.97
C SER A 27 -21.00 6.40 -26.97
N SER A 28 -20.44 6.14 -28.15
CA SER A 28 -21.15 5.43 -29.22
C SER A 28 -21.03 3.91 -29.14
N ASN A 29 -19.89 3.39 -28.68
CA ASN A 29 -19.55 1.97 -28.80
C ASN A 29 -18.84 1.39 -27.56
N GLY A 30 -18.73 2.17 -26.47
CA GLY A 30 -17.87 1.85 -25.33
C GLY A 30 -18.57 1.43 -24.03
N SER A 31 -19.89 1.18 -24.02
CA SER A 31 -20.65 0.98 -22.77
C SER A 31 -20.17 -0.21 -21.92
N GLU A 32 -19.99 -1.39 -22.51
CA GLU A 32 -19.53 -2.60 -21.81
C GLU A 32 -18.09 -2.43 -21.30
N PHE A 33 -17.21 -1.88 -22.13
CA PHE A 33 -15.84 -1.56 -21.74
C PHE A 33 -15.78 -0.54 -20.60
N MET A 34 -16.65 0.48 -20.64
CA MET A 34 -16.73 1.48 -19.58
C MET A 34 -17.17 0.85 -18.26
N GLU A 35 -18.13 -0.08 -18.29
CA GLU A 35 -18.56 -0.82 -17.10
C GLU A 35 -17.42 -1.67 -16.52
N GLU A 36 -16.67 -2.40 -17.36
CA GLU A 36 -15.47 -3.15 -16.95
C GLU A 36 -14.42 -2.24 -16.31
N MET A 37 -14.14 -1.09 -16.94
CA MET A 37 -13.17 -0.11 -16.42
C MET A 37 -13.62 0.54 -15.12
N LEU A 38 -14.91 0.81 -14.96
CA LEU A 38 -15.48 1.34 -13.73
C LEU A 38 -15.41 0.31 -12.59
N ASP A 39 -15.74 -0.96 -12.85
CA ASP A 39 -15.58 -2.04 -11.84
C ASP A 39 -14.12 -2.20 -11.42
N GLY A 40 -13.18 -2.22 -12.38
CA GLY A 40 -11.75 -2.26 -12.09
C GLY A 40 -11.28 -1.06 -11.26
N SER A 41 -11.75 0.15 -11.60
CA SER A 41 -11.41 1.39 -10.90
C SER A 41 -11.99 1.43 -9.47
N LEU A 42 -13.22 0.98 -9.27
CA LEU A 42 -13.83 0.86 -7.93
C LEU A 42 -13.06 -0.10 -7.04
N ARG A 43 -12.60 -1.22 -7.60
CA ARG A 43 -11.76 -2.18 -6.86
C ARG A 43 -10.40 -1.59 -6.49
N LEU A 44 -9.75 -0.88 -7.42
CA LEU A 44 -8.49 -0.17 -7.14
C LEU A 44 -8.69 0.92 -6.08
N MET A 45 -9.78 1.67 -6.13
CA MET A 45 -10.13 2.69 -5.15
C MET A 45 -10.35 2.09 -3.76
N HIS A 46 -11.05 0.96 -3.66
CA HIS A 46 -11.19 0.22 -2.40
C HIS A 46 -9.83 -0.20 -1.84
N VAL A 47 -8.94 -0.76 -2.69
CA VAL A 47 -7.57 -1.10 -2.29
C VAL A 47 -6.80 0.12 -1.79
N CYS A 48 -6.91 1.25 -2.49
CA CYS A 48 -6.27 2.51 -2.12
C CYS A 48 -6.79 3.03 -0.77
N SER A 49 -8.12 3.02 -0.56
CA SER A 49 -8.74 3.47 0.68
C SER A 49 -8.26 2.67 1.89
N VAL A 50 -8.34 1.34 1.83
CA VAL A 50 -7.89 0.49 2.94
C VAL A 50 -6.38 0.64 3.15
N SER A 51 -5.59 0.74 2.08
CA SER A 51 -4.15 0.98 2.16
C SER A 51 -3.81 2.29 2.88
N LYS A 52 -4.56 3.36 2.59
CA LYS A 52 -4.42 4.66 3.25
C LYS A 52 -4.74 4.56 4.73
N ASP A 53 -5.83 3.89 5.09
CA ASP A 53 -6.22 3.71 6.50
C ASP A 53 -5.14 2.95 7.29
N LEU A 54 -4.57 1.89 6.71
CA LEU A 54 -3.45 1.16 7.31
C LEU A 54 -2.19 2.05 7.49
N MET A 55 -1.94 2.98 6.57
CA MET A 55 -0.82 3.93 6.70
C MET A 55 -1.06 4.98 7.77
N VAL A 56 -2.29 5.46 7.92
CA VAL A 56 -2.69 6.37 9.01
C VAL A 56 -2.50 5.67 10.36
N GLU A 57 -3.03 4.45 10.50
CA GLU A 57 -2.90 3.65 11.73
C GLU A 57 -1.42 3.33 12.04
N THR A 58 -0.62 3.05 10.99
CA THR A 58 0.83 2.89 11.12
C THR A 58 1.49 4.12 11.73
N HIS A 59 1.17 5.31 11.21
CA HIS A 59 1.72 6.57 11.70
C HIS A 59 1.34 6.82 13.17
N GLU A 60 0.10 6.54 13.55
CA GLU A 60 -0.38 6.67 14.93
C GLU A 60 0.35 5.74 15.89
N HIS A 61 0.51 4.46 15.55
CA HIS A 61 1.23 3.52 16.40
C HIS A 61 2.71 3.86 16.53
N VAL A 62 3.38 4.22 15.44
CA VAL A 62 4.80 4.64 15.47
C VAL A 62 4.97 5.88 16.34
N ARG A 63 4.11 6.89 16.15
CA ARG A 63 4.12 8.12 16.97
C ARG A 63 3.82 7.82 18.44
N GLY A 64 2.91 6.89 18.72
CA GLY A 64 2.59 6.42 20.06
C GLY A 64 3.81 5.83 20.76
N VAL A 65 4.46 4.84 20.13
CA VAL A 65 5.68 4.21 20.66
C VAL A 65 6.79 5.23 20.88
N GLN A 66 7.06 6.11 19.90
CA GLN A 66 8.07 7.16 20.03
C GLN A 66 7.77 8.14 21.16
N SER A 67 6.50 8.53 21.34
CA SER A 67 6.08 9.43 22.40
C SER A 67 6.30 8.81 23.78
N TYR A 68 6.06 7.50 23.94
CA TYR A 68 6.34 6.79 25.19
C TYR A 68 7.82 6.80 25.55
N VAL A 69 8.69 6.52 24.57
CA VAL A 69 10.14 6.53 24.80
C VAL A 69 10.64 7.94 25.14
N ARG A 70 10.21 8.97 24.40
CA ARG A 70 10.63 10.36 24.66
C ARG A 70 10.27 10.85 26.06
N ARG A 71 9.13 10.44 26.61
CA ARG A 71 8.67 10.88 27.94
C ARG A 71 9.31 10.12 29.11
N LYS A 72 10.27 9.21 28.86
CA LYS A 72 10.92 8.37 29.89
C LYS A 72 9.91 7.70 30.85
N ARG A 73 8.74 7.28 30.34
CA ARG A 73 7.72 6.62 31.16
C ARG A 73 8.18 5.19 31.51
N GLY A 74 7.76 4.66 32.66
CA GLY A 74 8.19 3.35 33.19
C GLY A 74 8.06 2.18 32.19
N GLY A 75 8.77 1.08 32.45
CA GLY A 75 8.87 -0.09 31.54
C GLY A 75 7.54 -0.67 31.10
N ASP A 76 6.61 -0.86 32.04
CA ASP A 76 5.33 -1.54 31.79
C ASP A 76 4.48 -0.83 30.71
N GLN A 77 4.54 0.50 30.64
CA GLN A 77 3.71 1.25 29.70
C GLN A 77 4.32 1.34 28.30
N LEU A 78 5.65 1.20 28.20
CA LEU A 78 6.34 1.03 26.91
C LEU A 78 6.05 -0.35 26.32
N ASP A 79 6.01 -1.39 27.14
CA ASP A 79 5.65 -2.75 26.72
C ASP A 79 4.24 -2.79 26.14
N VAL A 80 3.27 -2.13 26.77
CA VAL A 80 1.90 -2.02 26.25
C VAL A 80 1.88 -1.35 24.87
N ALA A 81 2.61 -0.24 24.69
CA ALA A 81 2.66 0.47 23.40
C ALA A 81 3.31 -0.39 22.29
N VAL A 82 4.40 -1.08 22.62
CA VAL A 82 5.09 -2.00 21.72
C VAL A 82 4.20 -3.20 21.34
N LEU A 83 3.51 -3.80 22.32
CA LEU A 83 2.59 -4.90 22.07
C LEU A 83 1.41 -4.46 21.19
N GLY A 84 0.91 -3.23 21.39
CA GLY A 84 -0.09 -2.61 20.53
C GLY A 84 0.39 -2.51 19.08
N TYR A 85 1.57 -1.94 18.84
CA TYR A 85 2.17 -1.85 17.49
C TYR A 85 2.37 -3.23 16.85
N VAL A 86 2.82 -4.24 17.61
CA VAL A 86 2.96 -5.62 17.10
C VAL A 86 1.61 -6.22 16.72
N GLY A 87 0.59 -6.02 17.54
CA GLY A 87 -0.78 -6.46 17.26
C GLY A 87 -1.31 -5.84 15.97
N PHE A 88 -1.15 -4.52 15.84
CA PHE A 88 -1.45 -3.78 14.63
C PHE A 88 -0.71 -4.33 13.41
N ARG A 89 0.63 -4.50 13.47
CA ARG A 89 1.41 -5.04 12.34
C ARG A 89 0.96 -6.45 11.94
N LYS A 90 0.43 -7.26 12.87
CA LYS A 90 -0.17 -8.55 12.55
C LYS A 90 -1.50 -8.37 11.79
N ASN A 91 -2.32 -7.41 12.19
CA ASN A 91 -3.57 -7.08 11.51
C ASN A 91 -3.32 -6.51 10.11
N MET A 92 -2.43 -5.53 9.99
CA MET A 92 -2.02 -4.91 8.74
C MET A 92 -1.57 -5.95 7.70
N ARG A 93 -0.77 -6.95 8.11
CA ARG A 93 -0.36 -8.06 7.22
C ARG A 93 -1.52 -8.94 6.79
N LYS A 94 -2.55 -9.14 7.63
CA LYS A 94 -3.75 -9.90 7.23
C LYS A 94 -4.55 -9.12 6.20
N GLU A 95 -4.76 -7.82 6.43
CA GLU A 95 -5.48 -6.95 5.50
C GLU A 95 -4.75 -6.82 4.16
N ALA A 96 -3.43 -6.60 4.18
CA ALA A 96 -2.61 -6.54 2.97
C ALA A 96 -2.76 -7.82 2.12
N LYS A 97 -2.80 -9.01 2.75
CA LYS A 97 -3.03 -10.28 2.04
C LYS A 97 -4.44 -10.38 1.44
N LYS A 98 -5.47 -9.88 2.12
CA LYS A 98 -6.83 -9.81 1.57
C LYS A 98 -6.88 -8.90 0.35
N LEU A 99 -6.24 -7.73 0.42
CA LEU A 99 -6.16 -6.78 -0.69
C LEU A 99 -5.36 -7.34 -1.88
N LEU A 100 -4.27 -8.07 -1.63
CA LEU A 100 -3.53 -8.79 -2.68
C LEU A 100 -4.42 -9.84 -3.37
N ALA A 101 -5.27 -10.53 -2.61
CA ALA A 101 -6.23 -11.48 -3.19
C ALA A 101 -7.32 -10.78 -4.00
N SER A 102 -7.77 -9.58 -3.62
CA SER A 102 -8.72 -8.81 -4.43
C SER A 102 -8.10 -8.26 -5.72
N LEU A 103 -6.82 -7.83 -5.69
CA LEU A 103 -6.12 -7.35 -6.90
C LEU A 103 -6.00 -8.43 -7.98
N LYS A 104 -5.81 -9.69 -7.61
CA LYS A 104 -5.78 -10.81 -8.58
C LYS A 104 -7.07 -10.95 -9.39
N LYS A 105 -8.20 -10.46 -8.87
CA LYS A 105 -9.49 -10.50 -9.57
C LYS A 105 -9.63 -9.41 -10.63
N ILE A 106 -8.74 -8.41 -10.63
CA ILE A 106 -8.68 -7.35 -11.65
C ILE A 106 -7.88 -7.86 -12.86
N ASP A 107 -6.83 -8.63 -12.61
CA ASP A 107 -5.90 -9.17 -13.63
C ASP A 107 -6.51 -10.34 -14.46
N GLY A 108 -7.59 -10.96 -13.97
CA GLY A 108 -8.24 -12.11 -14.61
C GLY A 108 -9.23 -11.79 -15.74
N GLY A 109 -9.43 -10.51 -16.06
CA GLY A 109 -10.42 -10.03 -17.03
C GLY A 109 -9.86 -9.86 -18.45
N SER A 110 -9.04 -10.79 -18.95
CA SER A 110 -8.69 -10.79 -20.37
C SER A 110 -9.78 -11.49 -21.18
N ASN A 111 -10.99 -10.94 -21.16
CA ASN A 111 -11.86 -11.20 -22.30
C ASN A 111 -11.19 -10.50 -23.48
N LEU A 112 -10.72 -11.31 -24.44
CA LEU A 112 -10.43 -10.83 -25.78
C LEU A 112 -11.74 -10.22 -26.26
N TYR A 113 -11.84 -8.89 -26.20
CA TYR A 113 -12.91 -8.20 -26.89
C TYR A 113 -12.80 -8.59 -28.35
N ASP A 114 -13.85 -9.23 -28.85
CA ASP A 114 -13.92 -9.61 -30.25
C ASP A 114 -13.80 -8.34 -31.08
N ASN A 115 -12.70 -8.25 -31.81
CA ASN A 115 -12.22 -7.02 -32.44
C ASN A 115 -12.75 -6.87 -33.86
N ASP A 116 -13.61 -7.78 -34.30
CA ASP A 116 -13.91 -7.98 -35.73
C ASP A 116 -14.62 -6.76 -36.36
N HIS A 117 -15.26 -5.89 -35.56
CA HIS A 117 -16.05 -4.74 -36.04
C HIS A 117 -15.95 -3.43 -35.21
N LYS A 118 -14.88 -3.20 -34.44
CA LYS A 118 -14.75 -1.98 -33.62
C LYS A 118 -13.99 -0.85 -34.33
N ASP A 119 -14.38 0.38 -34.01
CA ASP A 119 -13.67 1.60 -34.37
C ASP A 119 -12.21 1.53 -33.89
N GLU A 120 -11.25 1.77 -34.79
CA GLU A 120 -9.81 1.70 -34.49
C GLU A 120 -9.41 2.61 -33.31
N HIS A 121 -10.04 3.79 -33.19
CA HIS A 121 -9.82 4.70 -32.08
C HIS A 121 -10.35 4.14 -30.76
N LEU A 122 -11.45 3.38 -30.77
CA LEU A 122 -11.95 2.69 -29.57
C LEU A 122 -10.96 1.63 -29.11
N VAL A 123 -10.37 0.87 -30.03
CA VAL A 123 -9.36 -0.15 -29.70
C VAL A 123 -8.16 0.49 -28.99
N VAL A 124 -7.66 1.62 -29.52
CA VAL A 124 -6.56 2.36 -28.89
C VAL A 124 -6.94 2.84 -27.48
N VAL A 125 -8.14 3.39 -27.30
CA VAL A 125 -8.62 3.82 -25.97
C VAL A 125 -8.67 2.65 -24.99
N ILE A 126 -9.18 1.49 -25.43
CA ILE A 126 -9.24 0.27 -24.62
C ILE A 126 -7.84 -0.17 -24.19
N GLU A 127 -6.89 -0.22 -25.12
CA GLU A 127 -5.52 -0.63 -24.84
C GLU A 127 -4.81 0.30 -23.85
N VAL A 128 -4.96 1.62 -24.03
CA VAL A 128 -4.37 2.62 -23.12
C VAL A 128 -4.93 2.44 -21.71
N MET A 129 -6.24 2.33 -21.56
CA MET A 129 -6.86 2.16 -20.24
C MET A 129 -6.48 0.84 -19.58
N ARG A 130 -6.38 -0.26 -20.35
CA ARG A 130 -5.89 -1.54 -19.84
C ARG A 130 -4.45 -1.44 -19.32
N ARG A 131 -3.59 -0.67 -19.99
CA ARG A 131 -2.23 -0.39 -19.52
C ARG A 131 -2.25 0.42 -18.22
N VAL A 132 -3.09 1.44 -18.11
CA VAL A 132 -3.25 2.23 -16.88
C VAL A 132 -3.63 1.31 -15.71
N VAL A 133 -4.67 0.48 -15.88
CA VAL A 133 -5.10 -0.50 -14.86
C VAL A 133 -3.95 -1.45 -14.50
N SER A 134 -3.24 -1.99 -15.49
CA SER A 134 -2.10 -2.89 -15.26
C SER A 134 -1.01 -2.25 -14.41
N VAL A 135 -0.62 -1.01 -14.73
CA VAL A 135 0.37 -0.26 -13.95
C VAL A 135 -0.13 0.00 -12.53
N SER A 136 -1.39 0.42 -12.35
CA SER A 136 -2.01 0.59 -11.04
C SER A 136 -1.95 -0.69 -10.20
N VAL A 137 -2.34 -1.83 -10.79
CA VAL A 137 -2.29 -3.14 -10.13
C VAL A 137 -0.86 -3.49 -9.72
N MET A 138 0.14 -3.27 -10.59
CA MET A 138 1.54 -3.52 -10.26
C MET A 138 2.04 -2.66 -9.09
N VAL A 139 1.72 -1.36 -9.09
CA VAL A 139 2.11 -0.44 -8.01
C VAL A 139 1.47 -0.86 -6.69
N PHE A 140 0.15 -1.09 -6.66
CA PHE A 140 -0.54 -1.53 -5.45
C PHE A 140 -0.07 -2.90 -4.98
N LYS A 141 0.19 -3.84 -5.89
CA LYS A 141 0.74 -5.16 -5.53
C LYS A 141 2.07 -5.02 -4.82
N SER A 142 3.02 -4.26 -5.40
CA SER A 142 4.32 -4.02 -4.77
C SER A 142 4.19 -3.35 -3.41
N PHE A 143 3.32 -2.35 -3.29
CA PHE A 143 3.04 -1.66 -2.03
C PHE A 143 2.44 -2.59 -0.97
N LEU A 144 1.49 -3.45 -1.33
CA LEU A 144 0.87 -4.38 -0.41
C LEU A 144 1.78 -5.55 -0.03
N GLU A 145 2.63 -6.02 -0.94
CA GLU A 145 3.68 -6.98 -0.63
C GLU A 145 4.65 -6.42 0.42
N PHE A 146 4.99 -5.14 0.28
CA PHE A 146 5.76 -4.40 1.26
C PHE A 146 5.06 -4.34 2.62
N LEU A 147 3.78 -3.95 2.68
CA LEU A 147 3.00 -3.97 3.92
C LEU A 147 2.84 -5.39 4.49
N SER A 148 2.77 -6.41 3.64
CA SER A 148 2.70 -7.81 4.03
C SER A 148 4.05 -8.38 4.52
N GLY A 149 5.11 -7.56 4.59
CA GLY A 149 6.51 -7.91 4.84
C GLY A 149 6.77 -9.09 5.80
N ARG A 150 7.91 -9.75 5.58
CA ARG A 150 8.31 -10.95 6.33
C ARG A 150 8.28 -10.65 7.82
N GLN A 151 7.81 -11.62 8.61
CA GLN A 151 7.67 -11.49 10.06
C GLN A 151 9.03 -11.18 10.69
N SER A 152 9.35 -9.91 10.85
CA SER A 152 10.48 -9.51 11.65
C SER A 152 10.18 -9.96 13.07
N ASN A 153 11.18 -10.47 13.76
CA ASN A 153 11.06 -10.69 15.20
C ASN A 153 11.09 -9.33 15.91
N ILE A 154 10.22 -8.39 15.52
CA ILE A 154 10.04 -7.09 16.17
C ILE A 154 9.91 -7.31 17.67
N LYS A 155 9.15 -8.32 18.11
CA LYS A 155 9.09 -8.66 19.54
C LYS A 155 10.46 -8.96 20.14
N SER A 156 11.33 -9.74 19.51
CA SER A 156 12.65 -10.05 20.07
C SER A 156 13.65 -8.90 19.91
N LYS A 157 13.63 -8.16 18.79
CA LYS A 157 14.42 -6.95 18.58
C LYS A 157 14.06 -5.89 19.62
N LEU A 158 12.76 -5.63 19.82
CA LEU A 158 12.26 -4.69 20.80
C LEU A 158 12.50 -5.17 22.24
N ALA A 159 12.25 -6.44 22.54
CA ALA A 159 12.51 -7.01 23.87
C ALA A 159 14.02 -7.02 24.22
N SER A 160 14.91 -7.20 23.25
CA SER A 160 16.36 -7.12 23.48
C SER A 160 16.83 -5.71 23.86
N VAL A 161 16.18 -4.67 23.31
CA VAL A 161 16.41 -3.27 23.68
C VAL A 161 15.85 -2.98 25.07
N LEU A 162 14.67 -3.52 25.40
CA LEU A 162 14.06 -3.40 26.74
C LEU A 162 14.81 -4.19 27.82
N LYS A 163 15.47 -5.31 27.50
CA LYS A 163 16.23 -6.11 28.49
C LYS A 163 17.54 -5.46 28.94
N LYS A 164 18.16 -4.57 28.15
CA LYS A 164 19.34 -3.79 28.59
C LYS A 164 19.07 -2.87 29.77
N LYS A 165 17.79 -2.67 30.10
CA LYS A 165 17.27 -1.84 31.19
C LYS A 165 17.47 -2.43 32.59
N LYS A 166 17.76 -3.73 32.73
CA LYS A 166 17.89 -4.35 34.07
C LYS A 166 19.24 -4.11 34.74
N ASP A 167 20.28 -3.74 33.97
CA ASP A 167 21.64 -3.57 34.50
C ASP A 167 22.09 -2.10 34.60
N HIS A 168 21.41 -1.14 33.95
CA HIS A 168 21.70 0.29 34.10
C HIS A 168 20.42 1.14 34.11
N HIS A 169 20.26 1.96 35.15
CA HIS A 169 19.08 2.77 35.46
C HIS A 169 18.87 3.99 34.53
N GLU A 170 19.51 4.05 33.36
CA GLU A 170 19.42 5.23 32.48
C GLU A 170 19.27 4.83 31.02
N ALA A 171 18.05 4.95 30.50
CA ALA A 171 17.76 4.82 29.07
C ALA A 171 18.43 5.99 28.33
N THR A 172 19.51 5.69 27.63
CA THR A 172 20.36 6.67 26.93
C THR A 172 19.81 6.97 25.52
N LYS A 173 20.17 8.14 24.96
CA LYS A 173 19.71 8.65 23.65
C LYS A 173 19.90 7.65 22.49
N ASN A 174 20.89 6.77 22.61
CA ASN A 174 21.20 5.67 21.68
C ASN A 174 20.07 4.61 21.57
N GLU A 175 19.25 4.39 22.61
CA GLU A 175 18.20 3.37 22.63
C GLU A 175 16.98 3.81 21.83
N LEU A 176 16.64 5.11 21.88
CA LEU A 176 15.60 5.70 21.04
C LEU A 176 15.99 5.64 19.56
N GLU A 177 17.25 5.90 19.24
CA GLU A 177 17.80 5.77 17.88
C GLU A 177 17.79 4.29 17.43
N THR A 178 18.11 3.36 18.32
CA THR A 178 18.07 1.91 18.04
C THR A 178 16.63 1.40 17.82
N LEU A 179 15.68 1.88 18.61
CA LEU A 179 14.26 1.57 18.47
C LEU A 179 13.68 2.13 17.17
N ASN A 180 13.97 3.39 16.87
CA ASN A 180 13.61 4.01 15.60
C ASN A 180 14.23 3.24 14.44
N SER A 181 15.50 2.84 14.54
CA SER A 181 16.15 2.01 13.53
C SER A 181 15.46 0.65 13.37
N ALA A 182 15.03 -0.01 14.46
CA ALA A 182 14.32 -1.29 14.39
C ALA A 182 12.92 -1.15 13.75
N ILE A 183 12.22 -0.06 14.04
CA ILE A 183 10.92 0.27 13.41
C ILE A 183 11.15 0.61 11.93
N CYS A 184 12.10 1.49 11.61
CA CYS A 184 12.44 1.87 10.24
C CYS A 184 12.97 0.68 9.42
N GLN A 185 13.81 -0.20 9.96
CA GLN A 185 14.25 -1.42 9.28
C GLN A 185 13.08 -2.34 8.90
N ASP A 186 12.01 -2.36 9.71
CA ASP A 186 10.78 -3.09 9.38
C ASP A 186 10.01 -2.46 8.22
N PHE A 187 10.31 -1.20 7.87
CA PHE A 187 9.80 -0.47 6.70
C PHE A 187 10.82 -0.34 5.56
N PHE A 188 12.07 -0.78 5.72
CA PHE A 188 13.12 -0.55 4.70
C PHE A 188 13.99 -1.79 4.45
N SER A 189 13.60 -2.99 4.87
CA SER A 189 14.32 -4.23 4.52
C SER A 189 14.05 -4.64 3.06
N ARG A 190 14.55 -3.81 2.15
CA ARG A 190 14.98 -4.16 0.80
C ARG A 190 16.16 -3.25 0.46
N ASP A 191 17.33 -3.71 0.84
CA ASP A 191 18.51 -3.69 0.00
C ASP A 191 19.33 -4.94 0.37
N GLU A 192 19.88 -5.57 -0.66
CA GLU A 192 20.67 -6.81 -0.72
C GLU A 192 19.95 -8.08 -1.22
N LEU A 193 20.42 -8.44 -2.44
CA LEU A 193 20.23 -9.61 -3.32
C LEU A 193 19.10 -9.52 -4.35
#